data_AF-A0A5T0UJC9-F1
#
_entry.id   AF-A0A5T0UJC9-F1
#
_cell.length_a   1.000
_cell.length_b   1.000
_cell.length_c   1.000
_cell.angle_alpha   90.00
_cell.angle_beta   90.00
_cell.angle_gamma   90.00
#
_symmetry.space_group_name_H-M   'P 1'
#
loop_
_entity.id
_entity.type
_entity.pdbx_description
1 polymer ?
#
loop_
_entity_poly.entity_id
_entity_poly.type
_entity_poly.pdbx_seq_one_letter_code
_entity_poly.pdbx_strand_id
1 'polypeptide(L)'
;KTTFRLIKYMSPWKWGLLLVIIFAISSVIFQTVTPKILGQATTEIFNGVLLGYKQMKAGQHLTSLPIDFDAIKHILLIVGSFYAIAAVLSFAQQLIMANISQKIVYRLRKDLKEKMQRLPISYYDTHSNGDI
;
A
#
# COMPACT_ATOMS: atom_id res chain seq x y z
N LYS A 1 -13.65 11.30 -22.44
CA LYS A 1 -13.91 10.07 -23.25
C LYS A 1 -12.65 9.27 -23.61
N THR A 2 -11.43 9.80 -23.40
CA THR A 2 -10.15 9.15 -23.74
C THR A 2 -9.66 8.14 -22.68
N THR A 3 -9.86 8.43 -21.39
CA THR A 3 -9.45 7.58 -20.26
C THR A 3 -10.17 6.22 -20.25
N PHE A 4 -11.44 6.20 -20.66
CA PHE A 4 -12.24 4.98 -20.74
C PHE A 4 -11.76 4.03 -21.85
N ARG A 5 -11.14 4.55 -22.92
CA ARG A 5 -10.51 3.73 -23.97
C ARG A 5 -9.28 3.00 -23.43
N LEU A 6 -8.47 3.65 -22.59
CA LEU A 6 -7.30 3.02 -21.95
C LEU A 6 -7.72 1.89 -21.00
N ILE A 7 -8.74 2.13 -20.17
CA ILE A 7 -9.31 1.10 -19.28
C ILE A 7 -9.81 -0.11 -20.08
N LYS A 8 -10.46 0.12 -21.23
CA LYS A 8 -10.89 -0.95 -22.14
C LYS A 8 -9.71 -1.67 -22.81
N TYR A 9 -8.57 -1.01 -23.01
CA TYR A 9 -7.35 -1.64 -23.54
C TYR A 9 -6.64 -2.53 -22.52
N MET A 10 -6.74 -2.19 -21.24
CA MET A 10 -6.25 -2.97 -20.10
C MET A 10 -7.18 -4.14 -19.73
N SER A 11 -8.34 -4.23 -20.41
CA SER A 11 -9.34 -5.30 -20.30
C SER A 11 -8.84 -6.75 -20.25
N PRO A 12 -7.77 -7.13 -20.97
CA PRO A 12 -7.31 -8.50 -20.96
C PRO A 12 -6.81 -8.96 -19.58
N TRP A 13 -6.37 -8.04 -18.70
CA TRP A 13 -5.78 -8.39 -17.40
C TRP A 13 -6.54 -7.81 -16.20
N LYS A 14 -7.86 -7.60 -16.37
CA LYS A 14 -8.76 -7.14 -15.31
C LYS A 14 -8.61 -7.92 -14.02
N TRP A 15 -8.41 -9.24 -14.11
CA TRP A 15 -8.28 -10.11 -12.94
C TRP A 15 -7.04 -9.80 -12.10
N GLY A 16 -5.89 -9.60 -12.75
CA GLY A 16 -4.67 -9.20 -12.03
C GLY A 16 -4.77 -7.80 -11.45
N LEU A 17 -5.40 -6.88 -12.17
CA LEU A 17 -5.57 -5.50 -11.75
C LEU A 17 -6.56 -5.36 -10.58
N LEU A 18 -7.65 -6.15 -10.59
CA LEU A 18 -8.61 -6.23 -9.50
C LEU A 18 -7.96 -6.82 -8.24
N LEU A 19 -7.15 -7.87 -8.37
CA LEU A 19 -6.39 -8.46 -7.27
C LEU A 19 -5.42 -7.45 -6.65
N VAL A 20 -4.69 -6.69 -7.49
CA VAL A 20 -3.82 -5.59 -7.05
C VAL A 20 -4.59 -4.53 -6.27
N ILE A 21 -5.77 -4.13 -6.74
CA ILE A 21 -6.60 -3.16 -6.03
C ILE A 21 -7.02 -3.69 -4.65
N ILE A 22 -7.45 -4.95 -4.56
CA ILE A 22 -7.83 -5.58 -3.28
C ILE A 22 -6.64 -5.59 -2.31
N PHE A 23 -5.46 -6.00 -2.77
CA PHE A 23 -4.25 -6.01 -1.94
C PHE A 23 -3.79 -4.61 -1.53
N ALA A 24 -3.87 -3.63 -2.43
CA ALA A 24 -3.56 -2.24 -2.11
C ALA A 24 -4.49 -1.70 -1.02
N ILE A 25 -5.81 -1.89 -1.18
CA ILE A 25 -6.79 -1.44 -0.18
C ILE A 25 -6.54 -2.14 1.16
N SER A 26 -6.35 -3.46 1.15
CA SER A 26 -6.08 -4.23 2.37
C SER A 26 -4.83 -3.74 3.08
N SER A 27 -3.72 -3.54 2.36
CA SER A 27 -2.47 -3.01 2.90
C SER A 27 -2.65 -1.62 3.52
N VAL A 28 -3.35 -0.71 2.84
CA VAL A 28 -3.61 0.64 3.35
C VAL A 28 -4.47 0.60 4.62
N ILE A 29 -5.47 -0.28 4.68
CA ILE A 29 -6.27 -0.48 5.89
C ILE A 29 -5.37 -0.92 7.05
N PHE A 30 -4.52 -1.94 6.84
CA PHE A 30 -3.59 -2.39 7.89
C PHE A 30 -2.63 -1.28 8.34
N GLN A 31 -2.08 -0.49 7.42
CA GLN A 31 -1.20 0.64 7.76
C GLN A 31 -1.93 1.73 8.56
N THR A 32 -3.21 1.96 8.28
CA THR A 32 -4.01 3.01 8.93
C THR A 32 -4.61 2.56 10.26
N VAL A 33 -4.83 1.25 10.46
CA VAL A 33 -5.26 0.69 11.75
C VAL A 33 -4.14 0.77 12.79
N THR A 34 -2.87 0.74 12.36
CA THR A 34 -1.72 0.78 13.27
C THR A 34 -1.64 2.02 14.16
N PRO A 35 -1.79 3.27 13.67
CA PRO A 35 -1.89 4.46 14.51
C PRO A 35 -2.96 4.37 15.60
N LYS A 36 -4.09 3.72 15.30
CA LYS A 36 -5.20 3.55 16.26
C LYS A 36 -4.81 2.57 17.38
N ILE A 37 -4.14 1.47 17.03
CA ILE A 37 -3.60 0.51 18.01
C ILE A 37 -2.51 1.16 18.87
N LEU A 38 -1.63 1.95 18.26
CA LEU A 38 -0.58 2.69 18.98
C LEU A 38 -1.17 3.72 19.96
N GLY A 39 -2.29 4.36 19.60
CA GLY A 39 -3.02 5.26 20.51
C GLY A 39 -3.60 4.53 21.72
N GLN A 40 -4.13 3.31 21.54
CA GLN A 40 -4.56 2.45 22.65
C GLN A 40 -3.37 2.05 23.52
N ALA A 41 -2.23 1.71 22.91
CA ALA A 41 -0.99 1.42 23.62
C ALA A 41 -0.53 2.57 24.52
N THR A 42 -0.54 3.78 23.96
CA THR A 42 -0.14 4.99 24.67
C THR A 42 -1.08 5.26 25.85
N THR A 43 -2.38 4.96 25.67
CA THR A 43 -3.38 5.09 26.75
C THR A 43 -3.16 4.08 27.85
N GLU A 44 -2.83 2.83 27.51
CA GLU A 44 -2.52 1.78 28.49
C GLU A 44 -1.26 2.12 29.30
N ILE A 45 -0.20 2.58 28.64
CA ILE A 45 1.01 3.09 29.29
C ILE A 45 0.68 4.26 30.21
N PHE A 46 -0.12 5.22 29.74
CA PHE A 46 -0.52 6.39 30.51
C PHE A 46 -1.33 6.01 31.76
N ASN A 47 -2.26 5.07 31.64
CA ASN A 47 -3.04 4.55 32.77
C ASN A 47 -2.16 3.82 33.79
N GLY A 48 -1.24 2.97 33.34
CA GLY A 48 -0.29 2.27 34.22
C GLY A 48 0.59 3.24 35.02
N VAL A 49 1.12 4.27 34.35
CA VAL A 49 1.92 5.33 34.99
C VAL A 49 1.07 6.16 35.96
N LEU A 50 -0.15 6.55 35.58
CA LEU A 50 -1.07 7.32 36.43
C LEU A 50 -1.49 6.55 37.70
N LEU A 51 -1.74 5.25 37.57
CA LEU A 51 -2.00 4.36 38.72
C LEU A 51 -0.78 4.27 39.63
N GLY A 52 0.43 4.16 39.08
CA GLY A 52 1.68 4.24 39.84
C GLY A 52 1.82 5.56 40.61
N TYR A 53 1.54 6.70 39.96
CA TYR A 53 1.55 8.02 40.62
C TYR A 53 0.50 8.15 41.74
N LYS A 54 -0.70 7.58 41.55
CA LYS A 54 -1.75 7.57 42.59
C LYS A 54 -1.34 6.73 43.81
N GLN A 55 -0.71 5.58 43.60
CA GLN A 55 -0.20 4.73 44.68
C GLN A 55 0.99 5.38 45.41
N MET A 56 1.83 6.14 44.69
CA MET A 56 2.95 6.89 45.26
C MET A 56 2.47 8.07 46.15
N LYS A 57 1.41 8.77 45.74
CA LYS A 57 0.75 9.82 46.57
C LYS A 57 0.02 9.25 47.79
N ALA A 58 -0.34 7.97 47.79
CA ALA A 58 -1.01 7.31 48.91
C ALA A 58 -0.05 6.83 50.02
N GLY A 59 1.24 7.18 49.94
CA GLY A 59 2.23 6.92 51.01
C GLY A 59 2.85 5.52 51.02
N GLN A 60 2.67 4.73 49.96
CA GLN A 60 3.35 3.44 49.80
C GLN A 60 4.70 3.61 49.09
N HIS A 61 5.77 3.07 49.66
CA HIS A 61 7.11 3.01 49.05
C HIS A 61 7.10 2.06 47.85
N LEU A 62 6.92 2.60 46.65
CA LEU A 62 7.07 1.84 45.41
C LEU A 62 8.55 1.80 45.02
N THR A 63 9.18 0.63 45.21
CA THR A 63 10.58 0.36 44.81
C THR A 63 10.72 0.18 43.29
N SER A 64 9.61 0.10 42.56
CA SER A 64 9.53 0.07 41.11
C SER A 64 8.22 0.73 40.66
N LEU A 65 8.26 1.61 39.66
CA LEU A 65 7.02 1.97 38.96
C LEU A 65 6.37 0.66 38.47
N PRO A 66 5.06 0.44 38.68
CA PRO A 66 4.34 -0.68 38.10
C PRO A 66 4.10 -0.38 36.61
N ILE A 67 5.19 -0.23 35.86
CA ILE A 67 5.16 -0.20 34.40
C ILE A 67 5.13 -1.66 33.97
N ASP A 68 3.98 -2.08 33.44
CA ASP A 68 3.79 -3.41 32.93
C ASP A 68 4.50 -3.55 31.58
N PHE A 69 5.79 -3.87 31.62
CA PHE A 69 6.63 -4.06 30.43
C PHE A 69 6.11 -5.19 29.53
N ASP A 70 5.35 -6.14 30.08
CA ASP A 70 4.76 -7.24 29.31
C ASP A 70 3.62 -6.74 28.41
N ALA A 71 2.77 -5.85 28.93
CA ALA A 71 1.73 -5.18 28.14
C ALA A 71 2.33 -4.37 26.97
N ILE A 72 3.42 -3.63 27.22
CA ILE A 72 4.12 -2.85 26.19
C ILE A 72 4.68 -3.77 25.10
N LYS A 73 5.33 -4.87 25.50
CA LYS A 73 5.90 -5.84 24.56
C LYS A 73 4.83 -6.50 23.69
N HIS A 74 3.69 -6.88 24.28
CA HIS A 74 2.58 -7.48 23.55
C HIS A 74 2.04 -6.54 22.47
N ILE A 75 1.87 -5.26 22.80
CA ILE A 75 1.35 -4.28 21.85
C ILE A 75 2.36 -3.96 20.75
N LEU A 76 3.66 -3.86 21.09
CA LEU A 76 4.72 -3.67 20.10
C LEU A 76 4.78 -4.84 19.11
N LEU A 77 4.60 -6.07 19.58
CA LEU A 77 4.53 -7.28 18.73
C LEU A 77 3.31 -7.26 17.80
N ILE A 78 2.13 -6.88 18.30
CA ILE A 78 0.93 -6.73 17.46
C ILE A 78 1.18 -5.70 16.37
N VAL A 79 1.63 -4.50 16.73
CA VAL A 79 1.92 -3.42 15.77
C VAL A 79 2.98 -3.83 14.75
N GLY A 80 4.05 -4.48 15.20
CA GLY A 80 5.10 -5.01 14.33
C GLY A 80 4.57 -6.06 13.35
N SER A 81 3.70 -6.96 13.80
CA SER A 81 3.09 -7.98 12.94
C SER A 81 2.18 -7.36 11.86
N PHE A 82 1.39 -6.34 12.22
CA PHE A 82 0.55 -5.60 11.28
C PHE A 82 1.39 -4.90 10.21
N TYR A 83 2.50 -4.26 10.60
CA TYR A 83 3.43 -3.65 9.64
C TYR A 83 4.07 -4.70 8.72
N ALA A 84 4.47 -5.85 9.26
CA ALA A 84 5.05 -6.93 8.47
C ALA A 84 4.04 -7.46 7.42
N ILE A 85 2.79 -7.70 7.82
CA ILE A 85 1.72 -8.16 6.93
C ILE A 85 1.43 -7.11 5.85
N ALA A 86 1.31 -5.84 6.23
CA ALA A 86 1.09 -4.75 5.29
C ALA A 86 2.25 -4.60 4.29
N ALA A 87 3.49 -4.73 4.76
CA ALA A 87 4.68 -4.67 3.91
C ALA A 87 4.68 -5.82 2.88
N VAL A 88 4.37 -7.04 3.29
CA VAL A 88 4.28 -8.20 2.39
C VAL A 88 3.19 -8.01 1.34
N LEU A 89 2.00 -7.56 1.76
CA LEU A 89 0.87 -7.28 0.84
C LEU A 89 1.22 -6.18 -0.17
N SER A 90 1.82 -5.09 0.30
CA SER A 90 2.27 -3.97 -0.54
C SER A 90 3.33 -4.43 -1.54
N PHE A 91 4.31 -5.20 -1.08
CA PHE A 91 5.36 -5.72 -1.94
C PHE A 91 4.81 -6.69 -3.00
N ALA A 92 3.93 -7.61 -2.62
CA ALA A 92 3.27 -8.52 -3.55
C ALA A 92 2.46 -7.75 -4.61
N GLN A 93 1.70 -6.73 -4.18
CA GLN A 93 0.95 -5.85 -5.10
C GLN A 93 1.88 -5.11 -6.07
N GLN A 94 3.03 -4.61 -5.61
CA GLN A 94 4.02 -3.93 -6.45
C GLN A 94 4.63 -4.86 -7.50
N LEU A 95 5.01 -6.09 -7.12
CA LEU A 95 5.53 -7.09 -8.06
C LEU A 95 4.51 -7.43 -9.15
N ILE A 96 3.25 -7.62 -8.76
CA ILE A 96 2.17 -7.88 -9.73
C ILE A 96 2.00 -6.66 -10.63
N MET A 97 1.96 -5.45 -10.08
CA MET A 97 1.78 -4.22 -10.85
C MET A 97 2.92 -3.94 -11.83
N ALA A 98 4.17 -4.26 -11.46
CA ALA A 98 5.32 -4.15 -12.35
C ALA A 98 5.16 -5.07 -13.57
N ASN A 99 4.83 -6.35 -13.34
CA ASN A 99 4.55 -7.30 -14.42
C ASN A 99 3.36 -6.86 -15.28
N ILE A 100 2.29 -6.34 -14.64
CA ILE A 100 1.10 -5.83 -15.32
C ILE A 100 1.50 -4.68 -16.28
N SER A 101 2.24 -3.70 -15.76
CA SER A 101 2.58 -2.49 -16.51
C SER A 101 3.48 -2.80 -17.71
N GLN A 102 4.47 -3.67 -17.53
CA GLN A 102 5.44 -3.99 -18.60
C GLN A 102 4.77 -4.60 -19.82
N LYS A 103 3.90 -5.59 -19.63
CA LYS A 103 3.30 -6.30 -20.77
C LYS A 103 2.19 -5.42 -21.44
N ILE A 104 1.67 -4.38 -20.75
CA ILE A 104 0.71 -3.40 -21.31
C ILE A 104 1.50 -2.47 -22.22
N VAL A 105 2.63 -1.96 -21.74
CA VAL A 105 3.56 -1.13 -22.55
C VAL A 105 4.06 -1.92 -23.76
N TYR A 106 4.41 -3.20 -23.58
CA TYR A 106 4.80 -4.07 -24.69
C TYR A 106 3.70 -4.19 -25.74
N ARG A 107 2.46 -4.45 -25.31
CA ARG A 107 1.32 -4.54 -26.21
C ARG A 107 1.04 -3.22 -26.92
N LEU A 108 1.08 -2.10 -26.21
CA LEU A 108 0.89 -0.77 -26.78
C LEU A 108 1.94 -0.48 -27.85
N ARG A 109 3.22 -0.79 -27.58
CA ARG A 109 4.32 -0.65 -28.55
C ARG A 109 4.13 -1.55 -29.77
N LYS A 110 3.68 -2.78 -29.57
CA LYS A 110 3.39 -3.72 -30.65
C LYS A 110 2.25 -3.22 -31.53
N ASP A 111 1.16 -2.78 -30.93
CA ASP A 111 -0.04 -2.32 -31.64
C ASP A 111 0.23 -0.99 -32.38
N LEU A 112 1.06 -0.10 -31.81
CA LEU A 112 1.58 1.09 -32.50
C LEU A 112 2.43 0.72 -33.73
N LYS A 113 3.40 -0.19 -33.57
CA LYS A 113 4.28 -0.61 -34.66
C LYS A 113 3.50 -1.29 -35.79
N GLU A 114 2.55 -2.14 -35.44
CA GLU A 114 1.66 -2.76 -36.42
C GLU A 114 0.78 -1.73 -37.12
N LYS A 115 0.34 -0.66 -36.44
CA LYS A 115 -0.43 0.41 -37.09
C LYS A 115 0.43 1.20 -38.06
N MET A 116 1.68 1.51 -37.70
CA MET A 116 2.65 2.17 -38.58
C MET A 116 2.93 1.36 -39.85
N GLN A 117 3.10 0.04 -39.73
CA GLN A 117 3.38 -0.83 -40.88
C GLN A 117 2.23 -0.93 -41.90
N ARG A 118 1.01 -0.60 -41.51
CA ARG A 118 -0.20 -0.68 -42.37
C ARG A 118 -0.55 0.67 -43.00
N LEU A 119 0.17 1.75 -42.66
CA LEU A 119 -0.10 3.07 -43.21
C LEU A 119 0.60 3.21 -44.58
N PRO A 120 -0.13 3.58 -45.64
CA PRO A 120 0.45 3.78 -46.96
C PRO A 120 1.44 4.95 -46.94
N ILE A 121 2.47 4.89 -47.78
CA ILE A 121 3.55 5.88 -47.88
C ILE A 121 3.02 7.34 -48.00
N SER A 122 1.87 7.53 -48.66
CA SER A 122 1.19 8.83 -48.76
C SER A 122 0.88 9.51 -47.41
N TYR A 123 0.66 8.75 -46.33
CA TYR A 123 0.40 9.33 -45.00
C TYR A 123 1.65 9.96 -44.39
N TYR A 124 2.83 9.44 -44.73
CA TYR A 124 4.13 9.92 -44.26
C TYR A 124 4.59 11.21 -44.97
N ASP A 125 4.12 11.44 -46.20
CA ASP A 125 4.46 12.67 -46.96
C ASP A 125 3.60 13.88 -46.58
N THR A 126 2.45 13.66 -45.93
CA THR A 126 1.49 14.75 -45.60
C THR A 126 1.68 15.31 -44.18
N HIS A 127 2.47 14.65 -43.32
CA HIS A 127 2.71 15.07 -41.93
C HIS A 127 4.21 15.04 -41.64
N SER A 128 4.78 16.18 -41.24
CA SER A 128 6.20 16.31 -40.89
C SER A 128 6.52 15.50 -39.62
N ASN A 129 7.77 15.02 -39.51
CA ASN A 129 8.31 14.00 -38.57
C ASN A 129 8.10 14.24 -37.05
N GLY A 130 7.31 15.24 -36.64
CA GLY A 130 7.05 15.62 -35.26
C GLY A 130 5.62 15.44 -34.76
N ASP A 131 4.68 14.98 -35.59
CA ASP A 131 3.25 14.85 -35.24
C ASP A 131 2.71 13.41 -35.46
N ILE A 132 3.52 12.41 -35.05
CA ILE A 132 3.21 10.97 -35.06
C ILE A 132 3.41 10.34 -33.69
#